data_AF-A0A1F6BBX7-F1
#
_entry.id   AF-A0A1F6BBX7-F1
#
_cell.length_a   1.000
_cell.length_b   1.000
_cell.length_c   1.000
_cell.angle_alpha   90.00
_cell.angle_beta   90.00
_cell.angle_gamma   90.00
#
_symmetry.space_group_name_H-M   'P 1'
#
loop_
_entity.id
_entity.type
_entity.pdbx_description
1 polymer ?
#
loop_
_entity_poly.entity_id
_entity_poly.type
_entity_poly.pdbx_seq_one_letter_code
_entity_poly.pdbx_strand_id
1 'polypeptide(L)'
;MNMLKKYWYLFLVALFTVGLGVVVFLTNQKLAQTESISPTAPEGEAEAAVPKACVLKFTISGEGPTPTPEDTETPTPTPEDTETPTPTPTPQDISYDDGEEESSEEIAYVQPTATPIPPAECDDSCTINSDCESGLVCVEGSCRNPSCTAATNCVCDGTPQPTPKTPVSGGPTILGASVIGIGMLILLLGFAL
;
A
#
# COMPACT_ATOMS: atom_id res chain seq x y z
N MET A 1 -20.79 -54.27 -21.60
CA MET A 1 -21.83 -53.22 -21.51
C MET A 1 -22.44 -53.04 -20.10
N ASN A 2 -22.32 -54.01 -19.19
CA ASN A 2 -22.85 -53.87 -17.82
C ASN A 2 -22.01 -52.97 -16.89
N MET A 3 -20.72 -52.80 -17.19
CA MET A 3 -19.86 -51.87 -16.46
C MET A 3 -20.31 -50.42 -16.63
N LEU A 4 -20.73 -50.02 -17.84
CA LEU A 4 -21.14 -48.63 -18.13
C LEU A 4 -22.40 -48.22 -17.35
N LYS A 5 -23.33 -49.14 -17.10
CA LYS A 5 -24.52 -48.89 -16.28
C LYS A 5 -24.19 -48.72 -14.79
N LYS A 6 -23.16 -49.42 -14.31
CA LYS A 6 -22.75 -49.37 -12.89
C LYS A 6 -21.99 -48.07 -12.57
N TYR A 7 -21.15 -47.61 -13.50
CA TYR A 7 -20.40 -46.34 -13.37
C TYR A 7 -21.17 -45.10 -13.85
N TRP A 8 -22.35 -45.27 -14.46
CA TRP A 8 -23.19 -44.15 -14.93
C TRP A 8 -23.52 -43.16 -13.82
N TYR A 9 -23.85 -43.67 -12.63
CA TYR A 9 -24.14 -42.82 -11.46
C TYR A 9 -22.90 -42.03 -11.01
N LEU A 10 -21.71 -42.66 -11.01
CA LEU A 10 -20.47 -41.98 -10.65
C LEU A 10 -20.09 -40.88 -11.65
N PHE A 11 -20.37 -41.08 -12.93
CA PHE A 11 -20.19 -40.05 -13.96
C PHE A 11 -21.14 -38.87 -13.75
N LEU A 12 -22.41 -39.12 -13.44
CA LEU A 12 -23.39 -38.06 -13.12
C LEU A 12 -23.00 -37.28 -11.86
N VAL A 13 -22.56 -37.97 -10.80
CA VAL A 13 -22.09 -37.34 -9.57
C VAL A 13 -20.89 -36.44 -9.88
N ALA A 14 -19.88 -36.93 -10.60
CA ALA A 14 -18.69 -36.17 -10.96
C ALA A 14 -19.02 -34.91 -11.79
N LEU A 15 -19.92 -35.02 -12.77
CA LEU A 15 -20.37 -33.86 -13.55
C LEU A 15 -21.08 -32.83 -12.67
N PHE A 16 -21.89 -33.27 -11.70
CA PHE A 16 -22.59 -32.36 -10.80
C PHE A 16 -21.63 -31.63 -9.87
N THR A 17 -20.63 -32.32 -9.31
CA THR A 17 -19.61 -31.67 -8.46
C THR A 17 -18.78 -30.65 -9.23
N VAL A 18 -18.36 -30.98 -10.45
CA VAL A 18 -17.64 -30.04 -11.32
C VAL A 18 -18.52 -28.85 -11.67
N GLY A 19 -19.79 -29.08 -12.01
CA GLY A 19 -20.76 -28.02 -12.30
C GLY A 19 -20.95 -27.04 -11.14
N LEU A 20 -21.12 -27.54 -9.92
CA LEU A 20 -21.22 -26.70 -8.71
C LEU A 20 -19.93 -25.90 -8.48
N GLY A 21 -18.76 -26.51 -8.68
CA GLY A 21 -17.46 -25.82 -8.57
C GLY A 21 -17.34 -24.65 -9.54
N VAL A 22 -17.74 -24.84 -10.80
CA VAL A 22 -17.73 -23.78 -11.82
C VAL A 22 -18.67 -22.63 -11.46
N VAL A 23 -19.88 -22.92 -10.96
CA VAL A 23 -20.84 -21.88 -10.55
C VAL A 23 -20.28 -21.02 -9.40
N VAL A 24 -19.67 -21.63 -8.39
CA VAL A 24 -19.03 -20.90 -7.28
C VAL A 24 -17.86 -20.05 -7.78
N PHE A 25 -17.02 -20.60 -8.66
CA PHE A 25 -15.89 -19.87 -9.24
C PHE A 25 -16.32 -18.64 -10.04
N LEU A 26 -17.33 -18.78 -10.90
CA LEU A 26 -17.88 -17.67 -11.68
C LEU A 26 -18.54 -16.60 -10.79
N THR A 27 -19.19 -17.02 -9.71
CA THR A 27 -19.78 -16.10 -8.74
C THR A 27 -18.68 -15.27 -8.07
N ASN A 28 -17.58 -15.89 -7.64
CA ASN A 28 -16.45 -15.17 -7.03
C ASN A 28 -15.79 -14.18 -7.99
N GLN A 29 -15.63 -14.53 -9.28
CA GLN A 29 -15.10 -13.58 -10.27
C GLN A 29 -15.99 -12.35 -10.44
N LYS A 30 -17.31 -12.52 -10.37
CA LYS A 30 -18.25 -11.42 -10.47
C LYS A 30 -18.19 -10.47 -9.26
N LEU A 31 -17.89 -11.00 -8.06
CA LEU A 31 -17.66 -10.15 -6.87
C LEU A 31 -16.33 -9.41 -6.94
N ALA A 32 -15.25 -10.04 -7.44
CA ALA A 32 -13.96 -9.38 -7.57
C ALA A 32 -13.98 -8.18 -8.54
N GLN A 33 -14.86 -8.20 -9.54
CA GLN A 33 -15.06 -7.08 -10.47
C GLN A 33 -16.10 -6.06 -10.03
N THR A 34 -16.77 -6.24 -8.88
CA THR A 34 -17.49 -5.11 -8.29
C THR A 34 -16.44 -4.26 -7.60
N GLU A 35 -15.70 -3.49 -8.39
CA GLU A 35 -14.83 -2.44 -7.88
C GLU A 35 -15.62 -1.65 -6.85
N SER A 36 -14.95 -1.35 -5.74
CA SER A 36 -15.49 -0.48 -4.70
C SER A 36 -15.80 0.86 -5.36
N ILE A 37 -17.04 1.02 -5.84
CA ILE A 37 -17.67 2.30 -6.10
C ILE A 37 -17.71 3.02 -4.76
N SER A 38 -16.57 3.61 -4.40
CA SER A 38 -16.53 4.78 -3.54
C SER A 38 -17.59 5.69 -4.14
N PRO A 39 -18.66 6.02 -3.41
CA PRO A 39 -19.68 6.90 -3.92
C PRO A 39 -18.95 8.11 -4.47
N THR A 40 -19.02 8.33 -5.78
CA THR A 40 -18.65 9.61 -6.36
C THR A 40 -19.51 10.60 -5.62
N ALA A 41 -18.94 11.22 -4.59
CA ALA A 41 -19.52 12.38 -3.96
C ALA A 41 -19.83 13.32 -5.13
N PRO A 42 -21.07 13.82 -5.24
CA PRO A 42 -21.47 14.63 -6.37
C PRO A 42 -20.40 15.70 -6.55
N GLU A 43 -19.66 15.57 -7.65
CA GLU A 43 -18.67 16.55 -8.05
C GLU A 43 -19.49 17.82 -8.21
N GLY A 44 -19.36 18.69 -7.20
CA GLY A 44 -19.99 19.97 -7.20
C GLY A 44 -19.36 20.72 -8.36
N GLU A 45 -20.01 20.64 -9.52
CA GLU A 45 -19.81 21.51 -10.65
C GLU A 45 -20.14 22.93 -10.16
N ALA A 46 -19.17 23.54 -9.48
CA ALA A 46 -19.12 24.97 -9.34
C ALA A 46 -18.74 25.50 -10.71
N GLU A 47 -19.73 25.58 -11.61
CA GLU A 47 -19.69 26.55 -12.68
C GLU A 47 -19.38 27.91 -12.04
N ALA A 48 -18.14 28.35 -12.21
CA ALA A 48 -17.71 29.70 -11.89
C ALA A 48 -18.36 30.67 -12.89
N ALA A 49 -19.68 30.84 -12.78
CA ALA A 49 -20.32 32.05 -13.23
C ALA A 49 -19.83 33.17 -12.30
N VAL A 50 -18.78 33.87 -12.73
CA VAL A 50 -18.20 35.06 -12.09
C VAL A 50 -19.34 35.94 -11.54
N PRO A 51 -19.63 35.92 -10.23
CA PRO A 51 -20.55 36.87 -9.67
C PRO A 51 -19.74 38.12 -9.39
N LYS A 52 -20.13 39.20 -10.09
CA LYS A 52 -19.84 40.59 -9.74
C LYS A 52 -19.60 40.76 -8.24
N ALA A 53 -18.35 41.04 -7.87
CA ALA A 53 -17.89 41.69 -6.65
C ALA A 53 -18.92 41.78 -5.49
N CYS A 54 -19.17 40.66 -4.81
CA CYS A 54 -19.77 40.71 -3.47
C CYS A 54 -18.63 40.84 -2.46
N VAL A 55 -18.28 42.09 -2.15
CA VAL A 55 -17.46 42.42 -0.98
C VAL A 55 -18.29 42.12 0.26
N LEU A 56 -18.07 40.97 0.88
CA LEU A 56 -18.65 40.66 2.19
C LEU A 56 -17.91 41.50 3.23
N LYS A 57 -18.53 42.61 3.64
CA LYS A 57 -18.06 43.49 4.72
C LYS A 57 -18.76 43.07 6.01
N PHE A 58 -18.09 42.26 6.83
CA PHE A 58 -18.58 41.93 8.17
C PHE A 58 -18.10 43.03 9.12
N THR A 59 -19.04 43.76 9.72
CA THR A 59 -18.73 44.74 10.77
C THR A 59 -19.07 44.07 12.10
N ILE A 60 -18.07 43.51 12.78
CA ILE A 60 -18.24 42.96 14.12
C ILE A 60 -18.19 44.15 15.08
N SER A 61 -19.36 44.66 15.44
CA SER A 61 -19.51 45.65 16.51
C SER A 61 -19.63 44.87 17.83
N GLY A 62 -18.48 44.66 18.47
CA GLY A 62 -18.39 44.05 19.79
C GLY A 62 -17.42 44.84 20.65
N GLU A 63 -17.97 45.57 21.63
CA GLU A 63 -17.21 46.06 22.78
C GLU A 63 -16.86 44.85 23.67
N GLY A 64 -15.89 44.05 23.23
CA GLY A 64 -15.35 42.92 23.98
C GLY A 64 -14.04 43.32 24.64
N PRO A 65 -13.80 42.97 25.93
CA PRO A 65 -12.59 43.34 26.63
C PRO A 65 -11.37 42.85 25.85
N THR A 66 -10.46 43.78 25.52
CA THR A 66 -9.16 43.51 24.92
C THR A 66 -8.42 42.49 25.79
N PRO A 67 -8.21 41.24 25.34
CA PRO A 67 -7.24 40.38 26.02
C PRO A 67 -5.88 41.01 25.76
N THR A 68 -5.23 41.47 26.83
CA THR A 68 -3.80 41.77 26.82
C THR A 68 -3.07 40.48 26.40
N PRO A 69 -2.34 40.47 25.28
CA PRO A 69 -1.52 39.32 24.94
C PRO A 69 -0.46 39.18 26.03
N GLU A 70 -0.53 38.09 26.78
CA GLU A 70 0.55 37.65 27.64
C GLU A 70 1.62 37.08 26.71
N ASP A 71 2.73 37.79 26.58
CA ASP A 71 3.91 37.38 25.81
C ASP A 71 4.41 36.04 26.36
N THR A 72 3.86 34.96 25.80
CA THR A 72 4.36 33.62 26.06
C THR A 72 5.61 33.49 25.21
N GLU A 73 6.76 33.69 25.85
CA GLU A 73 8.06 33.50 25.23
C GLU A 73 8.10 32.09 24.62
N THR A 74 8.06 32.05 23.30
CA THR A 74 8.20 30.82 22.54
C THR A 74 9.64 30.35 22.76
N PRO A 75 9.87 29.16 23.35
CA PRO A 75 11.22 28.66 23.51
C PRO A 75 11.83 28.56 22.11
N THR A 76 12.90 29.34 21.90
CA THR A 76 13.72 29.24 20.69
C THR A 76 14.26 27.81 20.64
N PRO A 77 13.96 27.02 19.59
CA PRO A 77 14.50 25.68 19.49
C PRO A 77 16.03 25.80 19.39
N THR A 78 16.71 25.22 20.38
CA THR A 78 18.15 24.97 20.33
C THR A 78 18.42 24.11 19.08
N PRO A 79 19.31 24.52 18.16
CA PRO A 79 19.69 23.67 17.04
C PRO A 79 20.30 22.39 17.59
N GLU A 80 19.64 21.26 17.31
CA GLU A 80 20.15 19.94 17.61
C GLU A 80 21.29 19.67 16.63
N ASP A 81 22.50 19.46 17.15
CA ASP A 81 23.70 19.17 16.38
C ASP A 81 23.41 17.96 15.48
N THR A 82 23.23 18.25 14.20
CA THR A 82 23.02 17.23 13.17
C THR A 82 24.32 16.46 13.03
N GLU A 83 24.40 15.31 13.69
CA GLU A 83 25.52 14.39 13.57
C GLU A 83 25.70 14.04 12.09
N THR A 84 26.82 14.48 11.53
CA THR A 84 27.21 14.17 10.16
C THR A 84 27.35 12.65 10.05
N PRO A 85 26.60 11.97 9.15
CA PRO A 85 26.69 10.52 9.04
C PRO A 85 28.12 10.12 8.69
N THR A 86 28.71 9.34 9.58
CA THR A 86 30.01 8.69 9.35
C THR A 86 29.84 7.73 8.17
N PRO A 87 30.69 7.79 7.13
CA PRO A 87 30.56 6.90 5.99
C PRO A 87 30.71 5.44 6.43
N THR A 88 29.68 4.65 6.18
CA THR A 88 29.70 3.19 6.34
C THR A 88 30.77 2.60 5.40
N PRO A 89 31.74 1.82 5.91
CA PRO A 89 32.75 1.21 5.06
C PRO A 89 32.10 0.20 4.11
N THR A 90 32.37 0.39 2.81
CA THR A 90 32.00 -0.53 1.73
C THR A 90 32.56 -1.92 2.01
N PRO A 91 31.75 -2.99 1.96
CA PRO A 91 32.25 -4.36 2.08
C PRO A 91 33.18 -4.68 0.91
N GLN A 92 34.44 -5.00 1.21
CA GLN A 92 35.36 -5.58 0.22
C GLN A 92 34.94 -7.04 0.00
N ASP A 93 34.41 -7.31 -1.18
CA ASP A 93 34.06 -8.66 -1.63
C ASP A 93 35.36 -9.42 -1.94
N ILE A 94 35.73 -10.35 -1.06
CA ILE A 94 36.90 -11.21 -1.24
C ILE A 94 36.44 -12.42 -2.07
N SER A 95 36.45 -12.23 -3.38
CA SER A 95 36.40 -13.33 -4.34
C SER A 95 37.77 -14.00 -4.37
N TYR A 96 37.87 -15.20 -3.79
CA TYR A 96 38.98 -16.12 -4.03
C TYR A 96 38.82 -16.73 -5.43
N ASP A 97 39.62 -16.23 -6.37
CA ASP A 97 39.89 -16.87 -7.65
C ASP A 97 41.11 -17.78 -7.48
N ASP A 98 40.99 -19.05 -7.86
CA ASP A 98 42.12 -19.96 -8.04
C ASP A 98 42.21 -20.27 -9.54
N GLY A 99 43.14 -19.55 -10.18
CA GLY A 99 43.86 -19.99 -11.38
C GLY A 99 43.24 -19.58 -12.71
N GLU A 100 43.81 -18.56 -13.36
CA GLU A 100 44.72 -18.76 -14.50
C GLU A 100 45.39 -17.42 -14.88
N GLU A 101 46.72 -17.44 -15.02
CA GLU A 101 47.51 -16.29 -15.48
C GLU A 101 47.12 -15.90 -16.92
N GLU A 102 46.49 -14.74 -17.11
CA GLU A 102 46.83 -13.91 -18.26
C GLU A 102 46.67 -12.41 -17.97
N SER A 103 47.80 -11.72 -18.12
CA SER A 103 47.99 -10.28 -18.11
C SER A 103 46.89 -9.53 -18.86
N SER A 104 46.00 -8.85 -18.14
CA SER A 104 45.11 -7.84 -18.68
C SER A 104 45.14 -6.59 -17.80
N GLU A 105 45.30 -5.44 -18.43
CA GLU A 105 45.45 -4.13 -17.81
C GLU A 105 44.29 -3.83 -16.85
N GLU A 106 44.63 -3.64 -15.59
CA GLU A 106 43.73 -3.15 -14.53
C GLU A 106 43.35 -1.69 -14.84
N ILE A 107 42.27 -1.51 -15.59
CA ILE A 107 41.65 -0.21 -15.76
C ILE A 107 40.89 0.08 -14.46
N ALA A 108 41.47 0.96 -13.64
CA ALA A 108 40.84 1.51 -12.45
C ALA A 108 39.54 2.22 -12.84
N TYR A 109 38.40 1.52 -12.71
CA TYR A 109 37.09 2.13 -12.80
C TYR A 109 36.92 3.02 -11.57
N VAL A 110 37.13 4.31 -11.78
CA VAL A 110 36.79 5.36 -10.81
C VAL A 110 35.29 5.25 -10.58
N GLN A 111 34.88 4.63 -9.49
CA GLN A 111 33.47 4.57 -9.10
C GLN A 111 33.01 6.02 -8.91
N PRO A 112 32.06 6.52 -9.72
CA PRO A 112 31.63 7.90 -9.61
C PRO A 112 31.12 8.13 -8.20
N THR A 113 31.77 9.03 -7.46
CA THR A 113 31.28 9.50 -6.17
C THR A 113 29.91 10.12 -6.43
N ALA A 114 28.86 9.46 -5.94
CA ALA A 114 27.50 9.95 -6.12
C ALA A 114 27.41 11.37 -5.57
N THR A 115 27.05 12.32 -6.45
CA THR A 115 26.67 13.66 -6.03
C THR A 115 25.54 13.53 -5.01
N PRO A 116 25.60 14.21 -3.85
CA PRO A 116 24.53 14.13 -2.86
C PRO A 116 23.22 14.54 -3.53
N ILE A 117 22.31 13.59 -3.68
CA ILE A 117 20.97 13.81 -4.19
C ILE A 117 20.23 14.53 -3.06
N PRO A 118 19.59 15.70 -3.31
CA PRO A 118 18.78 16.34 -2.29
C PRO A 118 17.69 15.36 -1.82
N PRO A 119 17.37 15.31 -0.52
CA PRO A 119 16.32 14.44 -0.01
C PRO A 119 15.01 14.71 -0.74
N ALA A 120 14.31 13.64 -1.12
CA ALA A 120 13.06 13.66 -1.86
C ALA A 120 11.94 14.27 -0.99
N GLU A 121 11.19 15.20 -1.57
CA GLU A 121 10.09 15.88 -0.89
C GLU A 121 8.83 15.00 -0.87
N CYS A 122 7.71 15.53 -0.35
CA CYS A 122 6.45 14.82 -0.38
C CYS A 122 6.03 14.43 -1.80
N ASP A 123 5.53 13.20 -1.98
CA ASP A 123 5.09 12.63 -3.28
C ASP A 123 6.21 12.32 -4.28
N ASP A 124 7.46 12.66 -3.95
CA ASP A 124 8.60 12.24 -4.76
C ASP A 124 8.83 10.73 -4.63
N SER A 125 9.44 10.16 -5.67
CA SER A 125 9.77 8.74 -5.71
C SER A 125 10.89 8.38 -4.73
N CYS A 126 10.74 7.28 -4.03
CA CYS A 126 11.73 6.75 -3.09
C CYS A 126 11.89 5.24 -3.23
N THR A 127 13.04 4.72 -2.82
CA THR A 127 13.28 3.27 -2.70
C THR A 127 13.32 2.85 -1.23
N ILE A 128 13.85 3.72 -0.38
CA ILE A 128 13.98 3.52 1.07
C ILE A 128 13.63 4.81 1.83
N ASN A 129 13.38 4.68 3.13
CA ASN A 129 12.96 5.82 3.96
C ASN A 129 14.00 6.95 4.05
N SER A 130 15.30 6.63 3.91
CA SER A 130 16.37 7.63 3.94
C SER A 130 16.47 8.46 2.66
N ASP A 131 15.75 8.07 1.59
CA ASP A 131 15.67 8.87 0.38
C ASP A 131 14.76 10.09 0.58
N CYS A 132 13.85 10.04 1.56
CA CYS A 132 12.87 11.08 1.84
C CYS A 132 13.40 12.14 2.82
N GLU A 133 12.82 13.33 2.77
CA GLU A 133 13.04 14.38 3.76
C GLU A 133 12.68 13.92 5.18
N SER A 134 13.34 14.51 6.18
CA SER A 134 13.18 14.15 7.58
C SER A 134 11.71 14.21 8.02
N GLY A 135 11.19 13.09 8.53
CA GLY A 135 9.81 12.96 8.98
C GLY A 135 8.85 12.33 7.97
N LEU A 136 9.31 12.00 6.76
CA LEU A 136 8.56 11.22 5.78
C LEU A 136 8.99 9.75 5.77
N VAL A 137 8.11 8.87 5.29
CA VAL A 137 8.36 7.44 5.10
C VAL A 137 8.08 7.03 3.66
N CYS A 138 8.86 6.10 3.13
CA CYS A 138 8.67 5.60 1.78
C CYS A 138 7.57 4.54 1.77
N VAL A 139 6.43 4.86 1.15
CA VAL A 139 5.25 3.99 1.08
C VAL A 139 4.89 3.82 -0.39
N GLU A 140 4.89 2.57 -0.86
CA GLU A 140 4.58 2.22 -2.25
C GLU A 140 5.47 2.94 -3.29
N GLY A 141 6.69 3.31 -2.90
CA GLY A 141 7.64 3.99 -3.76
C GLY A 141 7.51 5.51 -3.81
N SER A 142 6.71 6.12 -2.93
CA SER A 142 6.62 7.58 -2.78
C SER A 142 6.76 8.02 -1.33
N CYS A 143 7.35 9.19 -1.10
CA CYS A 143 7.51 9.76 0.25
C CYS A 143 6.16 10.27 0.78
N ARG A 144 5.75 9.75 1.95
CA ARG A 144 4.46 10.04 2.60
C ARG A 144 4.63 10.44 4.06
N ASN A 145 3.70 11.24 4.55
CA ASN A 145 3.59 11.52 5.98
C ASN A 145 3.10 10.25 6.71
N PRO A 146 3.81 9.74 7.74
CA PRO A 146 3.42 8.53 8.45
C PRO A 146 2.06 8.63 9.15
N SER A 147 1.59 9.85 9.44
CA SER A 147 0.28 10.07 10.06
C SER A 147 -0.88 10.00 9.05
N CYS A 148 -0.61 10.11 7.75
CA CYS A 148 -1.61 10.09 6.69
C CYS A 148 -1.03 9.56 5.37
N THR A 149 -0.71 8.26 5.31
CA THR A 149 -0.10 7.64 4.12
C THR A 149 -0.98 7.67 2.87
N ALA A 150 -2.29 7.87 3.03
CA ALA A 150 -3.23 8.03 1.92
C ALA A 150 -3.23 9.43 1.29
N ALA A 151 -2.65 10.44 1.96
CA ALA A 151 -2.62 11.81 1.46
C ALA A 151 -1.38 12.03 0.58
N THR A 152 -1.60 12.50 -0.65
CA THR A 152 -0.50 12.80 -1.59
C THR A 152 0.18 14.12 -1.31
N ASN A 153 -0.49 15.06 -0.63
CA ASN A 153 0.04 16.37 -0.29
C ASN A 153 0.81 16.40 1.05
N CYS A 154 0.94 15.28 1.76
CA CYS A 154 1.56 15.13 3.09
C CYS A 154 1.03 16.07 4.19
N VAL A 155 -0.02 16.83 3.90
CA VAL A 155 -0.75 17.62 4.88
C VAL A 155 -1.87 16.73 5.40
N CYS A 156 -1.71 16.25 6.63
CA CYS A 156 -2.79 15.57 7.31
C CYS A 156 -3.81 16.62 7.74
N ASP A 157 -4.79 16.89 6.87
CA ASP A 157 -5.96 17.66 7.27
C ASP A 157 -6.59 16.91 8.45
N GLY A 158 -6.46 17.49 9.64
CA GLY A 158 -6.81 16.91 10.93
C GLY A 158 -8.28 16.56 11.11
N THR A 159 -9.06 16.51 10.03
CA THR A 159 -10.26 15.68 10.02
C THR A 159 -9.82 14.25 10.30
N PRO A 160 -10.24 13.64 11.42
CA PRO A 160 -10.04 12.21 11.59
C PRO A 160 -10.68 11.56 10.37
N GLN A 161 -9.85 11.06 9.45
CA GLN A 161 -10.34 10.23 8.36
C GLN A 161 -11.15 9.16 9.07
N PRO A 162 -12.48 9.09 8.85
CA PRO A 162 -13.32 8.16 9.58
C PRO A 162 -12.65 6.82 9.33
N THR A 163 -12.07 6.22 10.39
CA THR A 163 -11.38 4.95 10.27
C THR A 163 -12.35 4.10 9.49
N PRO A 164 -12.03 3.71 8.24
CA PRO A 164 -12.95 2.90 7.48
C PRO A 164 -13.22 1.76 8.42
N LYS A 165 -14.45 1.67 8.92
CA LYS A 165 -14.89 0.47 9.59
C LYS A 165 -14.82 -0.49 8.44
N THR A 166 -13.68 -1.16 8.29
CA THR A 166 -13.57 -2.33 7.47
C THR A 166 -14.82 -3.09 7.87
N PRO A 167 -15.79 -3.29 6.96
CA PRO A 167 -16.80 -4.27 7.26
C PRO A 167 -15.96 -5.45 7.67
N VAL A 168 -16.17 -5.93 8.89
CA VAL A 168 -15.70 -7.24 9.31
C VAL A 168 -16.49 -8.17 8.40
N SER A 169 -16.06 -8.21 7.15
CA SER A 169 -16.34 -9.23 6.17
C SER A 169 -15.82 -10.43 6.88
N GLY A 170 -16.75 -11.17 7.47
CA GLY A 170 -16.46 -12.39 8.19
C GLY A 170 -15.54 -13.18 7.28
N GLY A 171 -14.25 -13.18 7.62
CA GLY A 171 -13.27 -13.97 6.92
C GLY A 171 -13.86 -15.37 6.92
N PRO A 172 -14.00 -16.03 5.75
CA PRO A 172 -14.44 -17.40 5.73
C PRO A 172 -13.44 -18.16 6.60
N THR A 173 -13.91 -18.57 7.79
CA THR A 173 -13.18 -19.44 8.70
C THR A 173 -12.56 -20.53 7.85
N ILE A 174 -11.24 -20.63 7.95
CA ILE A 174 -10.39 -21.60 7.30
C ILE A 174 -10.82 -22.98 7.80
N LEU A 175 -11.87 -23.52 7.19
CA LEU A 175 -12.39 -24.89 7.33
C LEU A 175 -12.48 -25.58 5.96
N GLY A 176 -11.93 -24.94 4.91
CA GLY A 176 -11.91 -25.45 3.54
C GLY A 176 -10.77 -26.42 3.21
N ALA A 177 -9.71 -26.47 4.02
CA ALA A 177 -8.60 -27.41 3.78
C ALA A 177 -8.95 -28.87 4.12
N SER A 178 -10.02 -29.12 4.90
CA SER A 178 -10.39 -30.48 5.30
C SER A 178 -11.29 -31.19 4.27
N VAL A 179 -12.02 -30.45 3.43
CA VAL A 179 -12.93 -31.06 2.43
C VAL A 179 -12.19 -31.63 1.23
N ILE A 180 -11.06 -31.04 0.83
CA ILE A 180 -10.23 -31.57 -0.27
C ILE A 180 -9.54 -32.88 0.17
N GLY A 181 -9.12 -32.99 1.44
CA GLY A 181 -8.56 -34.22 2.00
C GLY A 181 -9.57 -35.38 2.07
N ILE A 182 -10.80 -35.11 2.54
CA ILE A 182 -11.85 -36.14 2.63
C ILE A 182 -12.34 -36.53 1.23
N GLY A 183 -12.47 -35.58 0.31
CA GLY A 183 -12.86 -35.86 -1.08
C GLY A 183 -11.85 -36.73 -1.81
N MET A 184 -10.55 -36.47 -1.66
CA MET A 184 -9.52 -37.29 -2.28
C MET A 184 -9.38 -38.68 -1.62
N LEU A 185 -9.59 -38.77 -0.30
CA LEU A 185 -9.56 -40.04 0.43
C LEU A 185 -10.72 -40.97 0.04
N ILE A 186 -11.94 -40.44 -0.13
CA ILE A 186 -13.10 -41.23 -0.59
C ILE A 186 -12.90 -41.68 -2.05
N LEU A 187 -12.29 -40.85 -2.89
CA LEU A 187 -12.00 -41.19 -4.29
C LEU A 187 -10.94 -42.30 -4.39
N LEU A 188 -9.93 -42.31 -3.51
CA LEU A 188 -8.94 -43.38 -3.42
C LEU A 188 -9.51 -44.69 -2.88
N LEU A 189 -10.36 -44.64 -1.84
CA LEU A 189 -11.02 -45.83 -1.29
C LEU A 189 -12.03 -46.45 -2.26
N GLY A 190 -12.73 -45.63 -3.05
CA GLY A 190 -13.66 -46.11 -4.08
C GLY A 190 -12.99 -46.76 -5.30
N PHE A 191 -11.70 -46.53 -5.53
CA PHE A 191 -10.94 -47.18 -6.61
C PHE A 191 -10.29 -48.52 -6.18
N ALA A 192 -10.20 -48.78 -4.87
CA ALA A 192 -9.58 -49.97 -4.32
C ALA A 192 -10.56 -51.13 -4.03
N LEU A 193 -11.87 -50.90 -4.14
CA LEU A 193 -12.95 -51.90 -4.00
C LEU A 193 -13.63 -52.18 -5.35
#